data_AF-A0A2H5EZ92-F1
#
_entry.id   AF-A0A2H5EZ92-F1
#
_cell.length_a   1.000
_cell.length_b   1.000
_cell.length_c   1.000
_cell.angle_alpha   90.00
_cell.angle_beta   90.00
_cell.angle_gamma   90.00
#
_symmetry.space_group_name_H-M   'P 1'
#
loop_
_entity.id
_entity.type
_entity.pdbx_description
1 polymer ?
#
loop_
_entity_poly.entity_id
_entity_poly.type
_entity_poly.pdbx_seq_one_letter_code
_entity_poly.pdbx_strand_id
1 'polypeptide(L)'
;MNRYKDLISAMGYPVAARASGARIASLFETFDAPPGWYGYPPALIPLLSDGSLPSYLGLWKHWFIAREPSFATLSVSDDHRTDEIARTEGQLSEWLVAKLIVAADEVSDDVRDLANALDVSDLAAIDQVTVETGDEAKGLAKLPAFATNTPLASADIATYDGGFAVPGREDGAYRCYFDYNPEVIQTIPDHPEWLHPQSDKPALFRQYFDRGEFGPAWLTLNGTGWLFTEAALALEQLAGAPPAAEGLFKQMAEIWIAQAKDYPGGY
;
A
#
# COMPACT_ATOMS: atom_id res chain seq x y z
N MET A 1 18.06 9.89 -1.01
CA MET A 1 17.04 10.40 -1.95
C MET A 1 15.97 9.33 -2.08
N ASN A 2 14.70 9.66 -1.82
CA ASN A 2 13.60 8.69 -1.95
C ASN A 2 13.44 8.34 -3.44
N ARG A 3 13.92 7.16 -3.84
CA ARG A 3 13.95 6.71 -5.23
C ARG A 3 12.55 6.53 -5.83
N TYR A 4 11.54 6.34 -4.98
CA TYR A 4 10.15 6.19 -5.41
C TYR A 4 9.43 7.51 -5.67
N LYS A 5 9.93 8.64 -5.16
CA LYS A 5 9.25 9.94 -5.31
C LYS A 5 8.97 10.30 -6.77
N ASP A 6 9.99 10.16 -7.63
CA ASP A 6 9.85 10.51 -9.05
C ASP A 6 8.93 9.51 -9.78
N LEU A 7 8.99 8.23 -9.42
CA LEU A 7 8.08 7.21 -9.93
C LEU A 7 6.62 7.53 -9.55
N ILE A 8 6.36 7.86 -8.29
CA ILE A 8 5.02 8.20 -7.78
C ILE A 8 4.46 9.41 -8.53
N SER A 9 5.27 10.45 -8.73
CA SER A 9 4.87 11.60 -9.53
C SER A 9 4.58 11.23 -10.99
N ALA A 10 5.41 10.39 -11.61
CA ALA A 10 5.24 9.96 -13.00
C ALA A 10 4.04 9.03 -13.20
N MET A 11 3.61 8.32 -12.15
CA MET A 11 2.36 7.55 -12.11
C MET A 11 1.10 8.43 -11.99
N GLY A 12 1.25 9.75 -11.82
CA GLY A 12 0.14 10.68 -11.71
C GLY A 12 -0.31 10.97 -10.28
N TYR A 13 0.55 10.75 -9.28
CA TYR A 13 0.26 11.01 -7.86
C TYR A 13 1.19 12.11 -7.28
N PRO A 14 1.07 13.38 -7.73
CA PRO A 14 1.95 14.47 -7.31
C PRO A 14 1.85 14.82 -5.82
N VAL A 15 0.68 14.69 -5.19
CA VAL A 15 0.50 14.97 -3.76
C VAL A 15 1.18 13.88 -2.93
N ALA A 16 0.99 12.60 -3.28
CA ALA A 16 1.64 11.48 -2.65
C ALA A 16 3.19 11.58 -2.81
N ALA A 17 3.66 12.03 -3.97
CA ALA A 17 5.09 12.31 -4.17
C ALA A 17 5.60 13.42 -3.22
N ARG A 18 4.80 14.45 -2.90
CA ARG A 18 5.17 15.44 -1.87
C ARG A 18 5.12 14.85 -0.46
N ALA A 19 4.10 14.05 -0.16
CA ALA A 19 3.93 13.36 1.12
C ALA A 19 5.12 12.44 1.45
N SER A 20 5.77 11.86 0.44
CA SER A 20 6.95 10.98 0.58
C SER A 20 8.28 11.69 0.96
N GLY A 21 8.22 12.98 1.29
CA GLY A 21 9.39 13.83 1.54
C GLY A 21 9.78 13.94 3.02
N ALA A 22 11.07 14.13 3.28
CA ALA A 22 11.64 14.28 4.63
C ALA A 22 10.97 15.39 5.48
N ARG A 23 10.51 16.48 4.84
CA ARG A 23 9.78 17.56 5.53
C ARG A 23 8.43 17.10 6.09
N ILE A 24 7.72 16.22 5.39
CA ILE A 24 6.44 15.69 5.85
C ILE A 24 6.69 14.61 6.91
N ALA A 25 7.65 13.73 6.67
CA ALA A 25 8.04 12.71 7.65
C ALA A 25 8.42 13.34 9.01
N SER A 26 9.19 14.43 9.01
CA SER A 26 9.62 15.09 10.25
C SER A 26 8.50 15.69 11.11
N LEU A 27 7.26 15.76 10.60
CA LEU A 27 6.11 16.21 11.38
C LEU A 27 5.53 15.09 12.25
N PHE A 28 5.86 13.83 11.96
CA PHE A 28 5.43 12.67 12.73
C PHE A 28 6.64 12.09 13.48
N GLU A 29 6.51 11.84 14.78
CA GLU A 29 7.63 11.43 15.64
C GLU A 29 8.33 10.15 15.15
N THR A 30 7.57 9.22 14.58
CA THR A 30 8.03 7.87 14.22
C THR A 30 8.21 7.66 12.73
N PHE A 31 7.86 8.63 11.87
CA PHE A 31 7.91 8.43 10.42
C PHE A 31 9.27 8.80 9.83
N ASP A 32 9.73 7.96 8.92
CA ASP A 32 10.97 8.13 8.17
C ASP A 32 10.72 8.37 6.67
N ALA A 33 11.52 9.28 6.10
CA ALA A 33 11.68 9.47 4.66
C ALA A 33 13.16 9.77 4.32
N PRO A 34 13.82 8.99 3.43
CA PRO A 34 13.27 7.85 2.70
C PRO A 34 12.83 6.71 3.64
N PRO A 35 11.80 5.94 3.27
CA PRO A 35 11.31 4.84 4.08
C PRO A 35 12.43 3.85 4.44
N GLY A 36 12.48 3.45 5.71
CA GLY A 36 13.32 2.35 6.17
C GLY A 36 12.92 1.04 5.50
N TRP A 37 13.86 0.08 5.40
CA TRP A 37 13.60 -1.22 4.81
C TRP A 37 13.44 -2.30 5.90
N TYR A 38 12.19 -2.65 6.15
CA TYR A 38 11.72 -3.76 6.99
C TYR A 38 11.29 -5.00 6.17
N GLY A 39 11.42 -4.96 4.84
CA GLY A 39 10.85 -5.94 3.93
C GLY A 39 9.41 -5.56 3.55
N TYR A 40 9.16 -5.40 2.25
CA TYR A 40 7.82 -5.20 1.71
C TYR A 40 7.72 -5.79 0.31
N PRO A 41 6.53 -6.27 -0.09
CA PRO A 41 6.33 -6.87 -1.40
C PRO A 41 6.33 -5.82 -2.51
N PRO A 42 6.65 -6.20 -3.76
CA PRO A 42 6.82 -5.25 -4.86
C PRO A 42 5.53 -4.55 -5.32
N ALA A 43 4.35 -4.99 -4.88
CA ALA A 43 3.09 -4.24 -5.07
C ALA A 43 3.01 -2.98 -4.22
N LEU A 44 3.79 -2.88 -3.13
CA LEU A 44 3.87 -1.67 -2.33
C LEU A 44 4.96 -0.74 -2.87
N ILE A 45 4.56 0.48 -3.19
CA ILE A 45 5.46 1.59 -3.51
C ILE A 45 5.47 2.52 -2.29
N PRO A 46 6.50 2.48 -1.43
CA PRO A 46 6.44 3.12 -0.13
C PRO A 46 6.59 4.65 -0.22
N LEU A 47 5.79 5.34 0.58
CA LEU A 47 5.79 6.80 0.76
C LEU A 47 6.64 7.14 2.00
N LEU A 48 6.26 6.56 3.15
CA LEU A 48 6.83 6.74 4.48
C LEU A 48 6.88 5.38 5.19
N SER A 49 7.71 5.26 6.22
CA SER A 49 7.71 4.11 7.13
C SER A 49 7.65 4.54 8.59
N ASP A 50 6.99 3.78 9.43
CA ASP A 50 6.99 3.96 10.89
C ASP A 50 7.88 2.89 11.55
N GLY A 51 8.83 3.30 12.40
CA GLY A 51 9.76 2.40 13.08
C GLY A 51 9.32 1.83 14.43
N SER A 52 8.29 2.39 15.07
CA SER A 52 7.82 1.94 16.40
C SER A 52 6.99 0.65 16.31
N LEU A 53 6.14 0.59 15.29
CA LEU A 53 5.45 -0.61 14.84
C LEU A 53 5.73 -0.75 13.35
N PRO A 54 6.79 -1.50 12.96
CA PRO A 54 7.31 -1.54 11.60
C PRO A 54 6.19 -1.64 10.57
N SER A 55 5.95 -0.52 9.91
CA SER A 55 4.86 -0.40 8.95
C SER A 55 5.21 0.62 7.88
N TYR A 56 4.47 0.56 6.79
CA TYR A 56 4.63 1.47 5.68
C TYR A 56 3.31 2.14 5.38
N LEU A 57 3.40 3.40 4.98
CA LEU A 57 2.38 4.05 4.17
C LEU A 57 2.86 3.99 2.73
N GLY A 58 2.03 3.52 1.80
CA GLY A 58 2.43 3.39 0.39
C GLY A 58 1.27 3.39 -0.59
N LEU A 59 1.62 3.50 -1.87
CA LEU A 59 0.71 3.22 -2.97
C LEU A 59 0.73 1.70 -3.23
N TRP A 60 -0.42 1.07 -3.07
CA TRP A 60 -0.68 -0.34 -3.37
C TRP A 60 -1.12 -0.49 -4.83
N LYS A 61 -0.28 -1.13 -5.65
CA LYS A 61 -0.47 -1.23 -7.10
C LYS A 61 -0.17 -2.63 -7.61
N HIS A 62 -1.17 -3.25 -8.24
CA HIS A 62 -0.95 -4.46 -9.01
C HIS A 62 -0.71 -4.13 -10.49
N TRP A 63 0.43 -4.59 -11.02
CA TRP A 63 0.86 -4.23 -12.38
C TRP A 63 0.35 -5.19 -13.46
N PHE A 64 0.01 -6.42 -13.08
CA PHE A 64 -0.46 -7.48 -13.99
C PHE A 64 -1.91 -7.90 -13.72
N ILE A 65 -2.63 -7.10 -12.93
CA ILE A 65 -4.02 -7.31 -12.57
C ILE A 65 -4.76 -6.00 -12.86
N ALA A 66 -5.93 -6.10 -13.49
CA ALA A 66 -6.77 -4.93 -13.78
C ALA A 66 -7.46 -4.43 -12.49
N ARG A 67 -6.69 -3.69 -11.67
CA ARG A 67 -7.13 -3.11 -10.40
C ARG A 67 -6.59 -1.70 -10.27
N GLU A 68 -7.46 -0.76 -9.90
CA GLU A 68 -7.05 0.61 -9.60
C GLU A 68 -6.11 0.64 -8.39
N PRO A 69 -5.02 1.43 -8.43
CA PRO A 69 -4.18 1.64 -7.27
C PRO A 69 -4.92 2.33 -6.13
N SER A 70 -4.47 2.09 -4.92
CA SER A 70 -5.01 2.70 -3.70
C SER A 70 -3.86 2.96 -2.73
N PHE A 71 -4.07 3.83 -1.76
CA PHE A 71 -3.14 4.04 -0.67
C PHE A 71 -3.48 3.10 0.47
N ALA A 72 -2.46 2.43 0.98
CA ALA A 72 -2.60 1.46 2.04
C ALA A 72 -1.53 1.65 3.10
N THR A 73 -1.84 1.22 4.31
CA THR A 73 -0.82 0.89 5.28
C THR A 73 -0.47 -0.59 5.18
N LEU A 74 0.82 -0.93 5.31
CA LEU A 74 1.29 -2.31 5.41
C LEU A 74 1.92 -2.52 6.78
N SER A 75 1.45 -3.50 7.55
CA SER A 75 1.98 -3.83 8.88
C SER A 75 2.89 -5.05 8.80
N VAL A 76 4.20 -4.87 9.00
CA VAL A 76 5.18 -5.97 8.93
C VAL A 76 4.94 -6.97 10.07
N SER A 77 4.57 -6.48 11.25
CA SER A 77 4.28 -7.31 12.43
C SER A 77 2.98 -8.12 12.30
N ASP A 78 2.09 -7.74 11.37
CA ASP A 78 0.81 -8.42 11.11
C ASP A 78 0.89 -9.16 9.77
N ASP A 79 1.96 -9.93 9.59
CA ASP A 79 2.25 -10.74 8.40
C ASP A 79 2.18 -9.97 7.09
N HIS A 80 2.67 -8.72 7.13
CA HIS A 80 2.62 -7.77 6.02
C HIS A 80 1.20 -7.47 5.51
N ARG A 81 0.17 -7.61 6.35
CA ARG A 81 -1.21 -7.27 5.99
C ARG A 81 -1.29 -5.83 5.53
N THR A 82 -2.07 -5.64 4.45
CA THR A 82 -2.38 -4.32 3.90
C THR A 82 -3.81 -3.90 4.25
N ASP A 83 -3.96 -2.65 4.67
CA ASP A 83 -5.25 -2.03 4.99
C ASP A 83 -5.44 -0.80 4.09
N GLU A 84 -6.52 -0.77 3.29
CA GLU A 84 -6.82 0.36 2.39
C GLU A 84 -7.31 1.58 3.16
N ILE A 85 -6.57 2.68 3.08
CA ILE A 85 -6.87 3.91 3.83
C ILE A 85 -7.34 5.07 2.94
N ALA A 86 -7.04 5.03 1.64
CA ALA A 86 -7.46 6.06 0.68
C ALA A 86 -7.42 5.50 -0.75
N ARG A 87 -8.33 5.98 -1.60
CA ARG A 87 -8.40 5.69 -3.05
C ARG A 87 -8.13 6.93 -3.91
N THR A 88 -7.98 8.10 -3.28
CA THR A 88 -7.61 9.36 -3.93
C THR A 88 -6.54 10.10 -3.15
N GLU A 89 -5.82 11.01 -3.79
CA GLU A 89 -4.83 11.86 -3.11
C GLU A 89 -5.48 12.79 -2.08
N GLY A 90 -6.70 13.27 -2.31
CA GLY A 90 -7.43 14.08 -1.33
C GLY A 90 -7.72 13.31 -0.05
N GLN A 91 -8.13 12.05 -0.16
CA GLN A 91 -8.34 11.17 1.00
C GLN A 91 -7.02 10.90 1.74
N LEU A 92 -5.91 10.67 1.02
CA LEU A 92 -4.59 10.52 1.63
C LEU A 92 -4.18 11.77 2.41
N SER A 93 -4.39 12.96 1.83
CA SER A 93 -4.06 14.23 2.46
C SER A 93 -4.86 14.45 3.75
N GLU A 94 -6.18 14.27 3.69
CA GLU A 94 -7.03 14.44 4.88
C GLU A 94 -6.72 13.39 5.95
N TRP A 95 -6.39 12.15 5.57
CA TRP A 95 -5.95 11.11 6.51
C TRP A 95 -4.64 11.48 7.22
N LEU A 96 -3.64 11.99 6.51
CA LEU A 96 -2.38 12.45 7.10
C LEU A 96 -2.59 13.63 8.04
N VAL A 97 -3.44 14.59 7.66
CA VAL A 97 -3.77 15.75 8.49
C VAL A 97 -4.51 15.33 9.76
N ALA A 98 -5.50 14.44 9.65
CA ALA A 98 -6.23 13.91 10.81
C ALA A 98 -5.28 13.21 11.81
N LYS A 99 -4.33 12.41 11.31
CA LYS A 99 -3.31 11.78 12.15
C LYS A 99 -2.44 12.78 12.90
N LEU A 100 -2.01 13.84 12.21
CA LEU A 100 -1.17 14.85 12.85
C LEU A 100 -1.94 15.68 13.88
N ILE A 101 -3.21 16.00 13.63
CA ILE A 101 -4.08 16.66 14.62
C ILE A 101 -4.19 15.82 15.89
N VAL A 102 -4.47 14.52 15.76
CA VAL A 102 -4.60 13.61 16.91
C VAL A 102 -3.27 13.44 17.65
N ALA A 103 -2.15 13.37 16.92
CA ALA A 103 -0.83 13.30 17.53
C ALA A 103 -0.44 14.59 18.28
N ALA A 104 -0.86 15.75 17.76
CA ALA A 104 -0.61 17.06 18.37
C ALA A 104 -1.63 17.44 19.46
N ASP A 105 -2.78 16.74 19.52
CA ASP A 105 -3.95 17.07 20.35
C ASP A 105 -4.53 18.47 20.07
N GLU A 106 -4.24 19.06 18.91
CA GLU A 106 -4.77 20.36 18.45
C GLU A 106 -4.45 20.64 16.97
N VAL A 107 -5.09 21.67 16.40
CA VAL A 107 -4.69 22.27 15.12
C VAL A 107 -3.50 23.22 15.33
N SER A 108 -2.31 22.63 15.39
CA SER A 108 -1.03 23.34 15.56
C SER A 108 -0.53 24.00 14.26
N ASP A 109 0.59 24.73 14.33
CA ASP A 109 1.24 25.29 13.14
C ASP A 109 1.81 24.19 12.22
N ASP A 110 2.28 23.08 12.78
CA ASP A 110 2.74 21.92 12.01
C ASP A 110 1.57 21.27 11.24
N VAL A 111 0.36 21.22 11.83
CA VAL A 111 -0.86 20.79 11.14
C VAL A 111 -1.19 21.72 9.97
N ARG A 112 -1.09 23.04 10.15
CA ARG A 112 -1.33 24.02 9.09
C ARG A 112 -0.30 23.91 7.97
N ASP A 113 0.96 23.71 8.31
CA ASP A 113 2.05 23.48 7.36
C ASP A 113 1.82 22.21 6.52
N LEU A 114 1.43 21.11 7.17
CA LEU A 114 1.08 19.86 6.50
C LEU A 114 -0.10 20.05 5.54
N ALA A 115 -1.18 20.66 6.02
CA ALA A 115 -2.38 20.90 5.24
C ALA A 115 -2.09 21.74 3.98
N ASN A 116 -1.32 22.81 4.13
CA ASN A 116 -0.87 23.64 3.01
C ASN A 116 -0.01 22.85 2.01
N ALA A 117 0.89 21.98 2.49
CA ALA A 117 1.74 21.17 1.62
C ALA A 117 0.97 20.09 0.82
N LEU A 118 -0.17 19.65 1.37
CA LEU A 118 -1.00 18.57 0.84
C LEU A 118 -2.33 19.05 0.24
N ASP A 119 -2.48 20.35 0.03
CA ASP A 119 -3.65 21.01 -0.57
C ASP A 119 -4.97 20.78 0.21
N VAL A 120 -4.89 20.69 1.54
CA VAL A 120 -6.05 20.55 2.44
C VAL A 120 -6.49 21.92 2.95
N SER A 121 -7.75 22.27 2.69
CA SER A 121 -8.29 23.60 3.07
C SER A 121 -9.21 23.58 4.29
N ASP A 122 -9.93 22.48 4.54
CA ASP A 122 -10.98 22.43 5.58
C ASP A 122 -10.49 21.76 6.87
N LEU A 123 -9.55 22.42 7.55
CA LEU A 123 -9.02 21.95 8.83
C LEU A 123 -10.10 21.86 9.92
N ALA A 124 -11.12 22.73 9.88
CA ALA A 124 -12.17 22.75 10.89
C ALA A 124 -13.05 21.49 10.80
N ALA A 125 -13.39 21.03 9.60
CA ALA A 125 -14.13 19.78 9.42
C ALA A 125 -13.32 18.56 9.91
N ILE A 126 -12.02 18.52 9.59
CA ILE A 126 -11.14 17.42 10.03
C ILE A 126 -11.01 17.42 11.55
N ASP A 127 -10.74 18.58 12.16
CA ASP A 127 -10.62 18.73 13.62
C ASP A 127 -11.91 18.28 14.34
N GLN A 128 -13.08 18.66 13.81
CA GLN A 128 -14.34 18.21 14.36
C GLN A 128 -14.48 16.67 14.32
N VAL A 129 -14.11 16.04 13.22
CA VAL A 129 -14.13 14.57 13.10
C VAL A 129 -13.13 13.93 14.08
N THR A 130 -11.94 14.51 14.24
CA THR A 130 -10.93 13.98 15.16
C THR A 130 -11.31 14.14 16.63
N VAL A 131 -12.05 15.18 17.00
CA VAL A 131 -12.62 15.31 18.36
C VAL A 131 -13.67 14.23 18.63
N GLU A 132 -14.49 13.89 17.64
CA GLU A 132 -15.56 12.89 17.80
C GLU A 132 -15.06 11.45 17.80
N THR A 133 -14.05 11.15 16.97
CA THR A 133 -13.67 9.76 16.64
C THR A 133 -12.15 9.52 16.64
N GLY A 134 -11.33 10.49 17.03
CA GLY A 134 -9.87 10.39 16.89
C GLY A 134 -9.48 10.26 15.41
N ASP A 135 -8.43 9.48 15.13
CA ASP A 135 -8.00 9.17 13.77
C ASP A 135 -8.59 7.83 13.25
N GLU A 136 -9.70 7.38 13.86
CA GLU A 136 -10.39 6.17 13.41
C GLU A 136 -10.88 6.35 11.96
N ALA A 137 -10.48 5.42 11.10
CA ALA A 137 -10.79 5.49 9.66
C ALA A 137 -12.29 5.57 9.36
N LYS A 138 -13.15 4.95 10.18
CA LYS A 138 -14.62 5.05 10.05
C LYS A 138 -15.15 6.46 10.28
N GLY A 139 -14.50 7.25 11.14
CA GLY A 139 -14.85 8.64 11.37
C GLY A 139 -14.63 9.51 10.13
N LEU A 140 -13.53 9.26 9.42
CA LEU A 140 -13.14 10.01 8.21
C LEU A 140 -14.16 9.91 7.07
N ALA A 141 -15.01 8.89 7.07
CA ALA A 141 -16.12 8.76 6.11
C ALA A 141 -17.10 9.95 6.12
N LYS A 142 -17.10 10.76 7.19
CA LYS A 142 -17.89 11.99 7.30
C LYS A 142 -17.31 13.16 6.49
N LEU A 143 -16.04 13.09 6.09
CA LEU A 143 -15.37 14.18 5.39
C LEU A 143 -15.74 14.21 3.90
N PRO A 144 -15.81 15.40 3.27
CA PRO A 144 -16.17 15.52 1.85
C PRO A 144 -15.28 14.71 0.90
N ALA A 145 -13.97 14.57 1.15
CA ALA A 145 -13.09 13.78 0.28
C ALA A 145 -13.44 12.27 0.27
N PHE A 146 -14.15 11.79 1.30
CA PHE A 146 -14.56 10.39 1.44
C PHE A 146 -15.96 10.11 0.88
N ALA A 147 -16.67 11.12 0.36
CA ALA A 147 -18.02 11.00 -0.17
C ALA A 147 -18.12 10.13 -1.45
N THR A 148 -17.02 9.97 -2.18
CA THR A 148 -16.93 9.07 -3.34
C THR A 148 -15.68 8.21 -3.23
N ASN A 149 -15.71 7.01 -3.83
CA ASN A 149 -14.60 6.04 -3.75
C ASN A 149 -14.11 5.84 -2.31
N THR A 150 -15.03 5.64 -1.37
CA THR A 150 -14.69 5.45 0.04
C THR A 150 -13.77 4.22 0.18
N PRO A 151 -12.60 4.35 0.83
CA PRO A 151 -11.68 3.23 1.03
C PRO A 151 -12.26 2.24 2.04
N LEU A 152 -11.81 0.98 1.99
CA LEU A 152 -12.36 -0.10 2.81
C LEU A 152 -12.34 0.21 4.31
N ALA A 153 -11.26 0.84 4.81
CA ALA A 153 -11.16 1.19 6.24
C ALA A 153 -12.24 2.20 6.70
N SER A 154 -12.82 2.97 5.77
CA SER A 154 -13.86 3.97 6.04
C SER A 154 -15.24 3.56 5.53
N ALA A 155 -15.35 2.50 4.72
CA ALA A 155 -16.58 2.13 4.05
C ALA A 155 -17.48 1.22 4.89
N ASP A 156 -18.77 1.20 4.55
CA ASP A 156 -19.61 0.05 4.86
C ASP A 156 -19.23 -1.09 3.91
N ILE A 157 -18.93 -2.26 4.50
CA ILE A 157 -18.61 -3.49 3.78
C ILE A 157 -19.68 -3.83 2.72
N ALA A 158 -20.96 -3.57 3.02
CA ALA A 158 -22.06 -3.89 2.12
C ALA A 158 -22.08 -3.03 0.84
N THR A 159 -21.48 -1.84 0.87
CA THR A 159 -21.49 -0.88 -0.25
C THR A 159 -20.10 -0.67 -0.87
N TYR A 160 -19.06 -1.29 -0.30
CA TYR A 160 -17.71 -1.18 -0.81
C TYR A 160 -17.55 -1.76 -2.22
N ASP A 161 -17.05 -0.94 -3.14
CA ASP A 161 -16.89 -1.24 -4.56
C ASP A 161 -15.42 -1.30 -5.01
N GLY A 162 -14.47 -1.17 -4.08
CA GLY A 162 -13.04 -1.23 -4.38
C GLY A 162 -12.48 -2.65 -4.52
N GLY A 163 -11.15 -2.74 -4.64
CA GLY A 163 -10.44 -3.98 -4.97
C GLY A 163 -9.98 -4.83 -3.79
N PHE A 164 -9.99 -4.31 -2.56
CA PHE A 164 -9.53 -5.04 -1.38
C PHE A 164 -10.44 -6.20 -0.99
N ALA A 165 -9.90 -7.15 -0.22
CA ALA A 165 -10.65 -8.28 0.30
C ALA A 165 -11.76 -7.85 1.24
N VAL A 166 -12.96 -8.37 1.00
CA VAL A 166 -14.10 -8.21 1.87
C VAL A 166 -14.56 -9.58 2.35
N PRO A 167 -14.67 -9.81 3.68
CA PRO A 167 -15.19 -11.06 4.20
C PRO A 167 -16.57 -11.40 3.59
N GLY A 168 -16.72 -12.62 3.07
CA GLY A 168 -17.96 -13.07 2.44
C GLY A 168 -18.14 -12.69 0.96
N ARG A 169 -17.16 -12.03 0.32
CA ARG A 169 -17.15 -11.75 -1.12
C ARG A 169 -16.16 -12.69 -1.83
N GLU A 170 -16.68 -13.54 -2.73
CA GLU A 170 -15.94 -14.65 -3.37
C GLU A 170 -15.10 -14.22 -4.61
N ASP A 171 -14.46 -13.06 -4.59
CA ASP A 171 -13.69 -12.52 -5.73
C ASP A 171 -12.16 -12.58 -5.53
N GLY A 172 -11.66 -13.75 -5.11
CA GLY A 172 -10.23 -13.99 -4.85
C GLY A 172 -9.30 -14.02 -6.08
N ALA A 173 -9.85 -14.02 -7.31
CA ALA A 173 -9.05 -14.15 -8.54
C ALA A 173 -8.07 -12.99 -8.80
N TYR A 174 -8.24 -11.85 -8.13
CA TYR A 174 -7.47 -10.61 -8.37
C TYR A 174 -6.76 -10.08 -7.12
N ARG A 175 -6.73 -10.88 -6.05
CA ARG A 175 -6.18 -10.49 -4.76
C ARG A 175 -4.99 -11.36 -4.41
N CYS A 176 -4.03 -10.75 -3.74
CA CYS A 176 -2.85 -11.43 -3.25
C CYS A 176 -2.99 -11.72 -1.77
N TYR A 177 -2.01 -12.42 -1.19
CA TYR A 177 -2.04 -12.86 0.20
C TYR A 177 -2.25 -11.70 1.17
N PHE A 178 -1.52 -10.60 0.95
CA PHE A 178 -1.48 -9.43 1.84
C PHE A 178 -2.77 -8.60 1.84
N ASP A 179 -3.67 -8.81 0.88
CA ASP A 179 -4.99 -8.16 0.87
C ASP A 179 -5.94 -8.76 1.92
N TYR A 180 -5.61 -9.92 2.51
CA TYR A 180 -6.47 -10.66 3.44
C TYR A 180 -5.91 -10.67 4.86
N ASN A 181 -6.81 -10.83 5.84
CA ASN A 181 -6.44 -11.42 7.12
C ASN A 181 -6.15 -12.92 6.88
N PRO A 182 -4.99 -13.47 7.31
CA PRO A 182 -4.63 -14.88 7.14
C PRO A 182 -5.72 -15.86 7.59
N GLU A 183 -6.47 -15.54 8.64
CA GLU A 183 -7.57 -16.37 9.14
C GLU A 183 -8.74 -16.47 8.15
N VAL A 184 -8.99 -15.40 7.38
CA VAL A 184 -10.07 -15.34 6.39
C VAL A 184 -9.72 -16.18 5.16
N ILE A 185 -8.44 -16.28 4.79
CA ILE A 185 -8.01 -17.06 3.61
C ILE A 185 -8.50 -18.50 3.70
N GLN A 186 -8.42 -19.11 4.88
CA GLN A 186 -8.85 -20.49 5.12
C GLN A 186 -10.37 -20.71 4.94
N THR A 187 -11.16 -19.63 4.99
CA THR A 187 -12.62 -19.67 4.81
C THR A 187 -13.04 -19.52 3.35
N ILE A 188 -12.12 -19.17 2.46
CA ILE A 188 -12.40 -19.00 1.03
C ILE A 188 -12.43 -20.41 0.38
N PRO A 189 -13.59 -20.84 -0.16
CA PRO A 189 -13.68 -22.11 -0.88
C PRO A 189 -12.78 -22.10 -2.11
N ASP A 190 -12.08 -23.21 -2.37
CA ASP A 190 -11.23 -23.41 -3.55
C ASP A 190 -10.28 -22.24 -3.85
N HIS A 191 -9.69 -21.63 -2.80
CA HIS A 191 -8.84 -20.48 -2.98
C HIS A 191 -7.59 -20.81 -3.82
N PRO A 192 -7.12 -19.87 -4.65
CA PRO A 192 -5.96 -20.12 -5.51
C PRO A 192 -4.69 -20.49 -4.73
N GLU A 193 -3.85 -21.34 -5.31
CA GLU A 193 -2.59 -21.84 -4.72
C GLU A 193 -1.66 -20.71 -4.23
N TRP A 194 -1.71 -19.54 -4.88
CA TRP A 194 -0.89 -18.38 -4.51
C TRP A 194 -1.29 -17.75 -3.17
N LEU A 195 -2.51 -17.99 -2.68
CA LEU A 195 -2.97 -17.54 -1.36
C LEU A 195 -2.59 -18.51 -0.23
N HIS A 196 -2.16 -19.74 -0.53
CA HIS A 196 -1.77 -20.69 0.51
C HIS A 196 -0.43 -20.29 1.15
N PRO A 197 -0.33 -20.08 2.48
CA PRO A 197 0.93 -19.66 3.11
C PRO A 197 2.08 -20.66 2.94
N GLN A 198 1.76 -21.95 2.78
CA GLN A 198 2.76 -23.03 2.70
C GLN A 198 3.10 -23.46 1.28
N SER A 199 2.56 -22.81 0.25
CA SER A 199 2.92 -23.16 -1.13
C SER A 199 4.36 -22.75 -1.45
N ASP A 200 5.05 -23.56 -2.25
CA ASP A 200 6.40 -23.23 -2.76
C ASP A 200 6.29 -22.07 -3.74
N LYS A 201 6.39 -20.83 -3.24
CA LYS A 201 6.17 -19.62 -4.03
C LYS A 201 7.13 -19.52 -5.23
N PRO A 202 8.44 -19.79 -5.09
CA PRO A 202 9.32 -19.81 -6.25
C PRO A 202 8.91 -20.82 -7.33
N ALA A 203 8.51 -22.04 -6.95
CA ALA A 203 8.06 -23.04 -7.93
C ALA A 203 6.73 -22.65 -8.58
N LEU A 204 5.77 -22.18 -7.79
CA LEU A 204 4.46 -21.75 -8.26
C LEU A 204 4.56 -20.54 -9.21
N PHE A 205 5.41 -19.56 -8.87
CA PHE A 205 5.71 -18.43 -9.73
C PHE A 205 6.22 -18.90 -11.10
N ARG A 206 7.25 -19.77 -11.11
CA ARG A 206 7.83 -20.30 -12.35
C ARG A 206 6.77 -21.01 -13.20
N GLN A 207 5.93 -21.83 -12.56
CA GLN A 207 4.84 -22.52 -13.23
C GLN A 207 3.88 -21.56 -13.95
N TYR A 208 3.46 -20.47 -13.31
CA TYR A 208 2.59 -19.47 -13.94
C TYR A 208 3.32 -18.66 -15.01
N PHE A 209 4.56 -18.24 -14.72
CA PHE A 209 5.38 -17.47 -15.65
C PHE A 209 5.65 -18.24 -16.96
N ASP A 210 6.02 -19.52 -16.88
CA ASP A 210 6.30 -20.38 -18.04
C ASP A 210 5.06 -20.62 -18.92
N ARG A 211 3.86 -20.49 -18.35
CA ARG A 211 2.58 -20.56 -19.07
C ARG A 211 2.14 -19.22 -19.66
N GLY A 212 2.86 -18.13 -19.39
CA GLY A 212 2.48 -16.77 -19.76
C GLY A 212 1.35 -16.18 -18.90
N GLU A 213 1.07 -16.80 -17.75
CA GLU A 213 0.04 -16.36 -16.81
C GLU A 213 0.61 -15.31 -15.83
N PHE A 214 0.91 -14.11 -16.34
CA PHE A 214 1.64 -13.09 -15.59
C PHE A 214 0.87 -12.51 -14.38
N GLY A 215 -0.47 -12.49 -14.43
CA GLY A 215 -1.30 -12.06 -13.29
C GLY A 215 -1.12 -12.99 -12.08
N PRO A 216 -1.40 -14.29 -12.20
CA PRO A 216 -1.11 -15.27 -11.16
C PRO A 216 0.36 -15.30 -10.69
N ALA A 217 1.32 -15.16 -11.61
CA ALA A 217 2.73 -15.04 -11.25
C ALA A 217 2.98 -13.81 -10.35
N TRP A 218 2.40 -12.65 -10.70
CA TRP A 218 2.46 -11.43 -9.90
C TRP A 218 1.78 -11.59 -8.53
N LEU A 219 0.62 -12.23 -8.46
CA LEU A 219 -0.08 -12.49 -7.19
C LEU A 219 0.74 -13.40 -6.27
N THR A 220 1.44 -14.39 -6.85
CA THR A 220 2.36 -15.27 -6.10
C THR A 220 3.54 -14.51 -5.51
N LEU A 221 4.09 -13.54 -6.24
CA LEU A 221 5.19 -12.70 -5.77
C LEU A 221 4.79 -11.75 -4.63
N ASN A 222 3.50 -11.45 -4.52
CA ASN A 222 2.92 -10.60 -3.47
C ASN A 222 2.22 -11.44 -2.40
N GLY A 223 2.92 -12.45 -1.89
CA GLY A 223 2.54 -13.18 -0.68
C GLY A 223 3.76 -13.65 0.09
N THR A 224 3.55 -14.23 1.26
CA THR A 224 4.64 -14.69 2.13
C THR A 224 5.37 -15.92 1.57
N GLY A 225 6.58 -16.18 2.05
CA GLY A 225 7.39 -17.35 1.68
C GLY A 225 8.49 -17.08 0.64
N TRP A 226 8.87 -15.82 0.45
CA TRP A 226 9.95 -15.44 -0.46
C TRP A 226 11.19 -14.98 0.29
N LEU A 227 12.37 -15.47 -0.08
CA LEU A 227 13.60 -14.74 0.19
C LEU A 227 13.67 -13.50 -0.71
N PHE A 228 14.16 -12.37 -0.21
CA PHE A 228 14.27 -11.13 -1.00
C PHE A 228 15.09 -11.35 -2.28
N THR A 229 16.14 -12.16 -2.22
CA THR A 229 16.96 -12.51 -3.39
C THR A 229 16.20 -13.32 -4.44
N GLU A 230 15.30 -14.21 -4.01
CA GLU A 230 14.48 -15.01 -4.93
C GLU A 230 13.36 -14.16 -5.54
N ALA A 231 12.71 -13.32 -4.73
CA ALA A 231 11.73 -12.35 -5.18
C ALA A 231 12.33 -11.37 -6.19
N ALA A 232 13.57 -10.92 -5.98
CA ALA A 232 14.26 -10.05 -6.92
C ALA A 232 14.47 -10.72 -8.29
N LEU A 233 14.83 -12.01 -8.32
CA LEU A 233 14.98 -12.78 -9.57
C LEU A 233 13.63 -13.01 -10.28
N ALA A 234 12.56 -13.23 -9.52
CA ALA A 234 11.21 -13.35 -10.05
C ALA A 234 10.71 -12.01 -10.63
N LEU A 235 10.99 -10.90 -9.93
CA LEU A 235 10.63 -9.56 -10.37
C LEU A 235 11.40 -9.15 -11.64
N GLU A 236 12.68 -9.52 -11.75
CA GLU A 236 13.49 -9.31 -12.96
C GLU A 236 12.90 -10.05 -14.17
N GLN A 237 12.43 -11.29 -13.98
CA GLN A 237 11.73 -12.05 -15.03
C GLN A 237 10.43 -11.35 -15.47
N LEU A 238 9.61 -10.88 -14.53
CA LEU A 238 8.41 -10.11 -14.84
C LEU A 238 8.73 -8.80 -15.57
N ALA A 239 9.79 -8.10 -15.18
CA ALA A 239 10.23 -6.87 -15.84
C ALA A 239 10.69 -7.10 -17.29
N GLY A 240 11.16 -8.30 -17.62
CA GLY A 240 11.48 -8.74 -18.97
C GLY A 240 10.30 -9.26 -19.78
N ALA A 241 9.13 -9.48 -19.17
CA ALA A 241 7.97 -10.05 -19.84
C ALA A 241 7.27 -9.05 -20.79
N PRO A 242 6.56 -9.52 -21.84
CA PRO A 242 5.92 -8.64 -22.82
C PRO A 242 4.96 -7.57 -22.24
N PRO A 243 4.10 -7.85 -21.23
CA PRO A 243 3.23 -6.82 -20.67
C PRO A 243 3.99 -5.72 -19.92
N ALA A 244 5.21 -6.00 -19.49
CA ALA A 244 6.10 -5.08 -18.79
C ALA A 244 7.01 -4.28 -19.73
N ALA A 245 6.94 -4.51 -21.05
CA ALA A 245 7.90 -3.97 -22.00
C ALA A 245 7.96 -2.43 -22.02
N GLU A 246 6.92 -1.76 -21.54
CA GLU A 246 6.76 -0.31 -21.59
C GLU A 246 6.61 0.30 -20.18
N GLY A 247 7.48 1.27 -19.85
CA GLY A 247 7.18 2.27 -18.81
C GLY A 247 7.43 1.88 -17.34
N LEU A 248 6.67 2.55 -16.47
CA LEU A 248 6.92 2.78 -15.04
C LEU A 248 7.12 1.50 -14.20
N PHE A 249 6.62 0.34 -14.65
CA PHE A 249 6.85 -0.93 -13.95
C PHE A 249 8.32 -1.33 -13.90
N LYS A 250 9.06 -1.18 -15.01
CA LYS A 250 10.51 -1.49 -15.04
C LYS A 250 11.28 -0.62 -14.06
N GLN A 251 10.96 0.67 -14.00
CA GLN A 251 11.55 1.59 -13.04
C GLN A 251 11.23 1.18 -11.59
N MET A 252 9.98 0.79 -11.31
CA MET A 252 9.59 0.25 -10.00
C MET A 252 10.43 -0.98 -9.63
N ALA A 253 10.51 -1.95 -10.56
CA ALA A 253 11.26 -3.19 -10.36
C ALA A 253 12.75 -2.94 -10.11
N GLU A 254 13.38 -2.05 -10.89
CA GLU A 254 14.79 -1.68 -10.71
C GLU A 254 15.06 -1.08 -9.32
N ILE A 255 14.19 -0.19 -8.84
CA ILE A 255 14.32 0.41 -7.51
C ILE A 255 14.19 -0.66 -6.43
N TRP A 256 13.18 -1.53 -6.54
CA TRP A 256 12.90 -2.58 -5.56
C TRP A 256 14.03 -3.62 -5.51
N ILE A 257 14.46 -4.12 -6.67
CA ILE A 257 15.56 -5.10 -6.80
C ILE A 257 16.86 -4.55 -6.22
N ALA A 258 17.15 -3.27 -6.46
CA ALA A 258 18.34 -2.63 -5.91
C ALA A 258 18.32 -2.61 -4.37
N GLN A 259 17.15 -2.42 -3.75
CA GLN A 259 17.03 -2.48 -2.30
C GLN A 259 17.12 -3.93 -1.81
N ALA A 260 16.34 -4.85 -2.39
CA ALA A 260 16.29 -6.26 -1.98
C ALA A 260 17.67 -6.96 -1.97
N LYS A 261 18.59 -6.56 -2.85
CA LYS A 261 19.96 -7.13 -2.93
C LYS A 261 20.83 -6.78 -1.72
N ASP A 262 20.53 -5.69 -1.02
CA ASP A 262 21.35 -5.19 0.09
C ASP A 262 20.92 -5.77 1.46
N TYR A 263 19.82 -6.53 1.51
CA TYR A 263 19.24 -7.04 2.76
C TYR A 263 19.11 -8.57 2.76
N PRO A 264 19.55 -9.25 3.84
CA PRO A 264 19.12 -10.62 4.08
C PRO A 264 17.67 -10.62 4.59
N GLY A 265 16.92 -11.66 4.24
CA GLY A 265 15.56 -11.85 4.75
C GLY A 265 14.56 -12.23 3.68
N GLY A 266 13.30 -12.04 4.02
CA GLY A 266 12.16 -12.40 3.22
C GLY A 266 10.88 -11.80 3.77
N TYR A 267 9.80 -11.99 3.03
CA TYR A 267 8.43 -11.79 3.49
C TYR A 267 7.67 -13.08 3.26
#